data_AF-A0A925PH44-F1
#
_entry.id   AF-A0A925PH44-F1
#
_cell.length_a   1.000
_cell.length_b   1.000
_cell.length_c   1.000
_cell.angle_alpha   90.00
_cell.angle_beta   90.00
_cell.angle_gamma   90.00
#
_symmetry.space_group_name_H-M   'P 1'
#
loop_
_entity.id
_entity.type
_entity.pdbx_description
1 polymer ?
#
loop_
_entity_poly.entity_id
_entity_poly.type
_entity_poly.pdbx_seq_one_letter_code
_entity_poly.pdbx_strand_id
1 'polypeptide(L)'
;MYTDEERKHMMDYTGKEMMEYNGKGQSNVHVHVYNTLTDVADQHQHVLIGVSGPANMAGRAHVHGIRTRTSFEDGHWHWVEIMTDRAVIMPDNTHTHYFAGRTSMDDGHCHRFADITTLSPDRCAEEEDEHDDCPPSVKTCKYKYNRPEDEDYN
;
A
#
# COMPACT_ATOMS: atom_id res chain seq x y z
N MET A 1 -34.72 12.70 3.77
CA MET A 1 -34.13 13.27 2.54
C MET A 1 -33.33 14.48 2.98
N TYR A 2 -32.01 14.50 2.73
CA TYR A 2 -31.13 15.58 3.21
C TYR A 2 -31.38 16.88 2.44
N THR A 3 -31.33 17.98 3.19
CA THR A 3 -31.46 19.34 2.65
C THR A 3 -30.28 19.67 1.73
N ASP A 4 -30.46 20.65 0.85
CA ASP A 4 -29.42 21.03 -0.11
C ASP A 4 -28.18 21.64 0.59
N GLU A 5 -28.35 22.21 1.79
CA GLU A 5 -27.24 22.69 2.64
C GLU A 5 -26.46 21.54 3.27
N GLU A 6 -27.13 20.47 3.72
CA GLU A 6 -26.48 19.25 4.24
C GLU A 6 -25.71 18.50 3.14
N ARG A 7 -26.23 18.49 1.90
CA ARG A 7 -25.51 17.95 0.74
C ARG A 7 -24.30 18.78 0.36
N LYS A 8 -24.37 20.10 0.48
CA LYS A 8 -23.24 21.01 0.23
C LYS A 8 -22.14 20.84 1.29
N HIS A 9 -22.51 20.65 2.55
CA HIS A 9 -21.55 20.37 3.62
C HIS A 9 -20.83 19.02 3.46
N MET A 10 -21.54 17.98 3.00
CA MET A 10 -20.94 16.68 2.66
C MET A 10 -19.99 16.76 1.45
N MET A 11 -20.30 17.60 0.45
CA MET A 11 -19.40 17.87 -0.69
C MET A 11 -18.18 18.70 -0.29
N ASP A 12 -18.33 19.63 0.64
CA ASP A 12 -17.21 20.43 1.18
C ASP A 12 -16.26 19.58 2.05
N TYR A 13 -16.77 18.56 2.76
CA TYR A 13 -15.94 17.61 3.53
C TYR A 13 -15.23 16.58 2.65
N THR A 14 -15.80 16.20 1.51
CA THR A 14 -15.16 15.30 0.54
C THR A 14 -14.23 16.03 -0.45
N GLY A 15 -14.40 17.34 -0.62
CA GLY A 15 -13.59 18.16 -1.52
C GLY A 15 -12.34 18.80 -0.90
N LYS A 16 -12.24 18.92 0.43
CA LYS A 16 -11.12 19.61 1.10
C LYS A 16 -9.92 18.74 1.47
N GLU A 17 -10.00 17.42 1.29
CA GLU A 17 -8.84 16.50 1.40
C GLU A 17 -8.39 15.92 0.06
N MET A 18 -8.88 16.46 -1.07
CA MET A 18 -8.20 16.29 -2.35
C MET A 18 -7.12 17.36 -2.41
N MET A 19 -6.03 17.14 -1.67
CA MET A 19 -4.85 17.99 -1.74
C MET A 19 -4.46 18.17 -3.20
N GLU A 20 -4.33 19.44 -3.58
CA GLU A 20 -3.74 19.94 -4.80
C GLU A 20 -2.50 19.10 -5.15
N TYR A 21 -2.69 18.12 -6.05
CA TYR A 21 -1.62 17.25 -6.53
C TYR A 21 -0.78 18.07 -7.49
N ASN A 22 0.09 18.91 -6.92
CA ASN A 22 1.05 19.69 -7.66
C ASN A 22 2.02 18.72 -8.33
N GLY A 23 1.92 18.58 -9.65
CA GLY A 23 2.71 17.71 -10.50
C GLY A 23 4.19 18.07 -10.53
N LYS A 24 4.90 17.88 -9.41
CA LYS A 24 6.34 17.97 -9.29
C LYS A 24 6.83 16.79 -8.45
N GLY A 25 7.30 15.73 -9.13
CA GLY A 25 8.06 14.63 -8.52
C GLY A 25 7.33 13.29 -8.35
N GLN A 26 6.54 12.83 -9.33
CA GLN A 26 5.95 11.48 -9.30
C GLN A 26 6.91 10.41 -9.88
N SER A 27 8.06 10.20 -9.26
CA SER A 27 8.83 8.97 -9.51
C SER A 27 8.21 7.84 -8.67
N ASN A 28 7.82 6.70 -9.28
CA ASN A 28 7.22 5.51 -8.66
C ASN A 28 5.76 5.66 -8.21
N VAL A 29 4.80 5.76 -9.15
CA VAL A 29 3.38 5.55 -8.83
C VAL A 29 2.98 4.14 -9.24
N HIS A 30 3.06 3.20 -8.32
CA HIS A 30 2.54 1.83 -8.51
C HIS A 30 1.81 1.36 -7.26
N VAL A 31 1.25 0.17 -7.36
CA VAL A 31 0.48 -0.51 -6.32
C VAL A 31 0.92 -1.98 -6.26
N HIS A 32 0.55 -2.66 -5.18
CA HIS A 32 0.71 -4.11 -5.08
C HIS A 32 -0.64 -4.77 -4.78
N VAL A 33 -0.81 -5.99 -5.26
CA VAL A 33 -1.89 -6.86 -4.81
C VAL A 33 -1.49 -7.48 -3.47
N TYR A 34 -2.44 -7.71 -2.59
CA TYR A 34 -2.25 -8.50 -1.38
C TYR A 34 -3.40 -9.49 -1.20
N ASN A 35 -3.07 -10.63 -0.61
CA ASN A 35 -4.00 -11.66 -0.19
C ASN A 35 -3.43 -12.26 1.10
N THR A 36 -4.21 -12.27 2.17
CA THR A 36 -3.84 -12.97 3.41
C THR A 36 -5.07 -13.45 4.17
N LEU A 37 -4.82 -14.28 5.18
CA LEU A 37 -5.80 -14.71 6.17
C LEU A 37 -5.47 -14.06 7.51
N THR A 38 -6.50 -13.75 8.27
CA THR A 38 -6.30 -13.44 9.68
C THR A 38 -5.96 -14.68 10.49
N ASP A 39 -5.44 -14.49 11.69
CA ASP A 39 -5.43 -15.55 12.69
C ASP A 39 -6.85 -15.97 13.08
N VAL A 40 -6.93 -17.09 13.81
CA VAL A 40 -8.19 -17.56 14.37
C VAL A 40 -8.44 -16.81 15.68
N ALA A 41 -9.54 -16.06 15.72
CA ALA A 41 -10.07 -15.44 16.93
C ALA A 41 -11.58 -15.74 16.99
N ASP A 42 -12.07 -15.97 18.20
CA ASP A 42 -13.47 -16.40 18.43
C ASP A 42 -13.97 -17.50 17.46
N GLN A 43 -13.12 -18.52 17.27
CA GLN A 43 -13.41 -19.73 16.47
C GLN A 43 -13.57 -19.52 14.95
N HIS A 44 -13.30 -18.34 14.41
CA HIS A 44 -13.28 -18.11 12.96
C HIS A 44 -12.09 -17.24 12.52
N GLN A 45 -11.99 -17.02 11.19
CA GLN A 45 -10.94 -16.25 10.54
C GLN A 45 -11.55 -15.51 9.36
N HIS A 46 -10.92 -14.42 8.92
CA HIS A 46 -11.34 -13.71 7.71
C HIS A 46 -10.24 -13.66 6.65
N VAL A 47 -10.68 -13.44 5.41
CA VAL A 47 -9.84 -13.20 4.24
C VAL A 47 -9.65 -11.69 4.02
N LEU A 48 -8.43 -11.27 3.71
CA LEU A 48 -8.09 -9.91 3.26
C LEU A 48 -7.52 -10.01 1.85
N ILE A 49 -8.21 -9.49 0.84
CA ILE A 49 -7.71 -9.40 -0.53
C ILE A 49 -7.94 -8.00 -1.05
N GLY A 50 -6.95 -7.44 -1.74
CA GLY A 50 -7.11 -6.13 -2.37
C GLY A 50 -5.86 -5.64 -3.07
N VAL A 51 -5.89 -4.35 -3.37
CA VAL A 51 -4.79 -3.61 -3.98
C VAL A 51 -4.42 -2.49 -3.02
N SER A 52 -3.12 -2.26 -2.84
CA SER A 52 -2.61 -1.21 -1.99
C SER A 52 -2.94 0.18 -2.56
N GLY A 53 -2.85 1.21 -1.71
CA GLY A 53 -2.78 2.59 -2.20
C GLY A 53 -1.52 2.85 -3.02
N PRO A 54 -1.47 3.99 -3.73
CA PRO A 54 -0.27 4.43 -4.44
C PRO A 54 0.95 4.49 -3.51
N ALA A 55 2.13 4.24 -4.07
CA ALA A 55 3.38 4.37 -3.33
C ALA A 55 3.52 5.77 -2.71
N ASN A 56 3.88 5.81 -1.43
CA ASN A 56 4.18 7.02 -0.69
C ASN A 56 5.66 7.01 -0.27
N MET A 57 6.39 8.07 -0.61
CA MET A 57 7.82 8.16 -0.34
C MET A 57 8.10 8.31 1.16
N ALA A 58 8.93 7.42 1.70
CA ALA A 58 9.39 7.37 3.08
C ALA A 58 10.92 7.40 3.13
N GLY A 59 11.49 8.61 2.95
CA GLY A 59 12.93 8.83 2.91
C GLY A 59 13.56 8.18 1.67
N ARG A 60 14.44 7.19 1.89
CA ARG A 60 15.14 6.45 0.81
C ARG A 60 14.38 5.22 0.28
N ALA A 61 13.12 5.02 0.65
CA ALA A 61 12.28 3.95 0.13
C ALA A 61 10.83 4.46 0.04
N HIS A 62 9.90 3.64 -0.41
CA HIS A 62 8.47 3.92 -0.32
C HIS A 62 7.73 2.84 0.49
N VAL A 63 6.51 3.17 0.85
CA VAL A 63 5.55 2.32 1.56
C VAL A 63 4.17 2.49 0.92
N HIS A 64 3.24 1.58 1.19
CA HIS A 64 1.87 1.68 0.72
C HIS A 64 0.88 1.68 1.88
N GLY A 65 -0.23 2.38 1.71
CA GLY A 65 -1.39 2.24 2.60
C GLY A 65 -2.25 1.04 2.20
N ILE A 66 -2.73 0.28 3.17
CA ILE A 66 -3.74 -0.75 2.97
C ILE A 66 -4.95 -0.36 3.81
N ARG A 67 -6.07 -0.10 3.14
CA ARG A 67 -7.36 0.16 3.77
C ARG A 67 -8.43 -0.71 3.13
N THR A 68 -8.95 -1.67 3.89
CA THR A 68 -9.91 -2.64 3.36
C THR A 68 -10.83 -3.18 4.45
N ARG A 69 -11.85 -3.93 4.05
CA ARG A 69 -12.67 -4.74 4.93
C ARG A 69 -12.29 -6.20 4.75
N THR A 70 -12.42 -6.97 5.82
CA THR A 70 -12.28 -8.41 5.75
C THR A 70 -13.49 -9.06 5.06
N SER A 71 -13.39 -10.34 4.70
CA SER A 71 -14.56 -11.13 4.27
C SER A 71 -15.63 -11.18 5.35
N PHE A 72 -16.88 -11.42 4.96
CA PHE A 72 -17.94 -11.70 5.93
C PHE A 72 -17.88 -13.16 6.36
N GLU A 73 -17.63 -13.40 7.64
CA GLU A 73 -17.58 -14.74 8.26
C GLU A 73 -18.23 -14.64 9.64
N ASP A 74 -18.89 -15.71 10.08
CA ASP A 74 -19.58 -15.77 11.38
C ASP A 74 -20.42 -14.51 11.74
N GLY A 75 -21.14 -13.97 10.76
CA GLY A 75 -22.09 -12.89 10.97
C GLY A 75 -21.51 -11.46 10.97
N HIS A 76 -20.20 -11.26 10.81
CA HIS A 76 -19.61 -9.92 10.78
C HIS A 76 -18.35 -9.82 9.90
N TRP A 77 -17.76 -8.63 9.88
CA TRP A 77 -16.53 -8.28 9.18
C TRP A 77 -15.82 -7.17 9.96
N HIS A 78 -14.53 -6.98 9.71
CA HIS A 78 -13.73 -5.94 10.35
C HIS A 78 -13.12 -4.96 9.34
N TRP A 79 -12.84 -3.75 9.80
CA TRP A 79 -11.98 -2.79 9.12
C TRP A 79 -10.50 -3.10 9.33
N VAL A 80 -9.71 -2.78 8.32
CA VAL A 80 -8.24 -2.81 8.34
C VAL A 80 -7.74 -1.49 7.76
N GLU A 81 -6.84 -0.83 8.48
CA GLU A 81 -6.13 0.37 8.03
C GLU A 81 -4.70 0.33 8.56
N ILE A 82 -3.74 0.06 7.67
CA ILE A 82 -2.32 -0.07 8.01
C ILE A 82 -1.42 0.54 6.93
N MET A 83 -0.15 0.71 7.25
CA MET A 83 0.92 0.96 6.30
C MET A 83 1.79 -0.28 6.16
N THR A 84 2.26 -0.56 4.95
CA THR A 84 3.29 -1.58 4.73
C THR A 84 4.64 -1.12 5.28
N ASP A 85 5.54 -2.07 5.47
CA ASP A 85 6.96 -1.77 5.65
C ASP A 85 7.61 -1.29 4.34
N ARG A 86 8.89 -0.93 4.46
CA ARG A 86 9.70 -0.43 3.33
C ARG A 86 9.87 -1.51 2.26
N ALA A 87 9.99 -1.07 1.01
CA ALA A 87 10.21 -1.95 -0.13
C ALA A 87 11.42 -2.88 0.07
N VAL A 88 11.25 -4.17 -0.23
CA VAL A 88 12.29 -5.19 -0.29
C VAL A 88 12.54 -5.54 -1.75
N ILE A 89 13.73 -5.22 -2.24
CA ILE A 89 14.11 -5.35 -3.66
C ILE A 89 14.46 -6.81 -4.00
N MET A 90 13.97 -7.29 -5.13
CA MET A 90 14.26 -8.61 -5.68
C MET A 90 15.32 -8.55 -6.79
N PRO A 91 16.03 -9.67 -7.08
CA PRO A 91 17.07 -9.70 -8.11
C PRO A 91 16.59 -9.36 -9.54
N ASP A 92 15.31 -9.52 -9.84
CA ASP A 92 14.70 -9.32 -11.15
C ASP A 92 14.16 -7.89 -11.39
N ASN A 93 14.61 -6.92 -10.58
CA ASN A 93 14.15 -5.53 -10.62
C ASN A 93 12.65 -5.35 -10.31
N THR A 94 12.11 -6.27 -9.52
CA THR A 94 10.82 -6.11 -8.83
C THR A 94 11.05 -5.88 -7.34
N HIS A 95 9.99 -5.52 -6.62
CA HIS A 95 10.02 -5.46 -5.15
C HIS A 95 8.67 -5.89 -4.56
N THR A 96 8.69 -6.14 -3.25
CA THR A 96 7.51 -6.40 -2.43
C THR A 96 7.58 -5.60 -1.13
N HIS A 97 6.49 -5.61 -0.36
CA HIS A 97 6.42 -5.05 0.97
C HIS A 97 5.87 -6.07 1.96
N TYR A 98 6.50 -6.17 3.13
CA TYR A 98 5.87 -6.83 4.28
C TYR A 98 4.79 -5.95 4.88
N PHE A 99 3.75 -6.55 5.44
CA PHE A 99 2.73 -5.84 6.19
C PHE A 99 2.19 -6.72 7.31
N ALA A 100 1.84 -6.10 8.43
CA ALA A 100 1.21 -6.77 9.56
C ALA A 100 0.29 -5.80 10.29
N GLY A 101 -0.70 -6.32 11.01
CA GLY A 101 -1.65 -5.48 11.69
C GLY A 101 -2.64 -6.22 12.56
N ARG A 102 -3.62 -5.44 13.02
CA ARG A 102 -4.82 -5.92 13.69
C ARG A 102 -6.04 -5.32 13.02
N THR A 103 -7.12 -6.09 12.97
CA THR A 103 -8.41 -5.58 12.53
C THR A 103 -9.03 -4.66 13.59
N SER A 104 -10.09 -3.94 13.22
CA SER A 104 -10.95 -3.26 14.19
C SER A 104 -11.57 -4.26 15.17
N MET A 105 -12.08 -3.74 16.28
CA MET A 105 -12.85 -4.52 17.26
C MET A 105 -14.31 -4.51 16.81
N ASP A 106 -14.81 -5.68 16.40
CA ASP A 106 -16.22 -5.88 16.03
C ASP A 106 -16.68 -7.19 16.67
N ASP A 107 -17.96 -7.25 17.05
CA ASP A 107 -18.54 -8.41 17.74
C ASP A 107 -17.71 -8.97 18.92
N GLY A 108 -17.06 -8.07 19.67
CA GLY A 108 -16.32 -8.42 20.89
C GLY A 108 -14.92 -8.98 20.69
N HIS A 109 -14.42 -9.10 19.46
CA HIS A 109 -13.03 -9.53 19.21
C HIS A 109 -12.39 -8.83 17.99
N CYS A 110 -11.13 -9.18 17.74
CA CYS A 110 -10.34 -8.67 16.62
C CYS A 110 -9.30 -9.73 16.27
N HIS A 111 -8.77 -9.64 15.05
CA HIS A 111 -7.78 -10.56 14.55
C HIS A 111 -6.43 -9.90 14.31
N ARG A 112 -5.36 -10.69 14.32
CA ARG A 112 -4.02 -10.33 13.83
C ARG A 112 -3.81 -10.90 12.44
N PHE A 113 -2.94 -10.27 11.65
CA PHE A 113 -2.52 -10.80 10.36
C PHE A 113 -1.12 -10.27 10.02
N ALA A 114 -0.41 -11.01 9.16
CA ALA A 114 0.90 -10.64 8.64
C ALA A 114 1.17 -11.37 7.32
N ASP A 115 1.67 -10.66 6.31
CA ASP A 115 2.01 -11.24 5.02
C ASP A 115 2.93 -10.32 4.20
N ILE A 116 3.21 -10.72 2.95
CA ILE A 116 3.88 -9.91 1.95
C ILE A 116 2.94 -9.57 0.79
N THR A 117 3.16 -8.42 0.16
CA THR A 117 2.45 -8.08 -1.07
C THR A 117 2.99 -8.90 -2.26
N THR A 118 2.28 -8.87 -3.40
CA THR A 118 2.83 -9.39 -4.65
C THR A 118 4.03 -8.56 -5.13
N LEU A 119 4.79 -9.10 -6.08
CA LEU A 119 5.85 -8.37 -6.75
C LEU A 119 5.28 -7.27 -7.66
N SER A 120 5.93 -6.11 -7.69
CA SER A 120 5.73 -5.08 -8.73
C SER A 120 7.09 -4.59 -9.25
N PRO A 121 7.18 -4.19 -10.54
CA PRO A 121 8.41 -3.64 -11.09
C PRO A 121 8.81 -2.32 -10.43
N ASP A 122 10.11 -2.10 -10.26
CA ASP A 122 10.66 -0.78 -9.95
C ASP A 122 10.62 0.11 -11.20
N ARG A 123 9.50 0.83 -11.42
CA ARG A 123 9.38 1.82 -12.50
C ARG A 123 9.35 3.23 -11.92
N CYS A 124 10.53 3.82 -11.81
CA CYS A 124 10.66 5.27 -11.64
C CYS A 124 10.18 5.92 -12.94
N ALA A 125 9.20 6.83 -12.88
CA ALA A 125 8.89 7.69 -14.01
C ALA A 125 10.16 8.48 -14.36
N GLU A 126 10.49 8.51 -15.64
CA GLU A 126 11.62 9.24 -16.18
C GLU A 126 11.41 10.73 -15.86
N GLU A 127 12.43 11.41 -15.33
CA GLU A 127 12.53 12.85 -15.58
C GLU A 127 12.68 12.96 -17.10
N GLU A 128 11.86 13.79 -17.76
CA GLU A 128 11.92 14.03 -19.20
C GLU A 128 13.30 14.60 -19.56
N ASP A 129 14.30 13.72 -19.74
CA ASP A 129 15.58 14.05 -20.33
C ASP A 129 15.31 14.22 -21.84
N GLU A 130 15.11 15.45 -22.31
CA GLU A 130 14.95 15.84 -23.73
C GLU A 130 16.20 15.45 -24.57
N HIS A 131 16.55 14.17 -24.78
CA HIS A 131 17.56 13.77 -25.77
C HIS A 131 17.04 12.60 -26.62
N ASP A 132 16.67 12.97 -27.85
CA ASP A 132 15.81 12.29 -28.81
C ASP A 132 16.48 11.13 -29.61
N ASP A 133 17.44 10.38 -29.04
CA ASP A 133 18.12 9.31 -29.82
C ASP A 133 18.73 8.15 -29.02
N CYS A 134 18.10 7.72 -27.93
CA CYS A 134 18.45 6.46 -27.27
C CYS A 134 17.21 5.73 -26.72
N PRO A 135 17.12 4.39 -26.86
CA PRO A 135 16.03 3.63 -26.27
C PRO A 135 16.02 3.84 -24.74
N PRO A 136 14.85 3.97 -24.10
CA PRO A 136 14.74 4.31 -22.69
C PRO A 136 15.45 3.25 -21.85
N SER A 137 16.59 3.63 -21.28
CA SER A 137 17.27 2.81 -20.29
C SER A 137 16.43 2.83 -19.01
N VAL A 138 15.77 1.73 -18.69
CA VAL A 138 15.01 1.57 -17.45
C VAL A 138 15.95 1.80 -16.26
N LYS A 139 15.90 2.99 -15.65
CA LYS A 139 16.68 3.29 -14.44
C LYS A 139 15.92 2.66 -13.26
N THR A 140 16.54 1.66 -12.63
CA THR A 140 16.02 0.95 -11.46
C THR A 140 15.74 1.91 -10.31
N CYS A 141 14.83 1.57 -9.39
CA CYS A 141 14.74 2.26 -8.10
C CYS A 141 16.13 2.33 -7.48
N LYS A 142 16.63 3.55 -7.29
CA LYS A 142 18.04 3.79 -6.91
C LYS A 142 18.39 3.26 -5.51
N TYR A 143 17.43 2.73 -4.77
CA TYR A 143 17.57 2.50 -3.33
C TYR A 143 17.26 1.05 -2.95
N LYS A 144 18.35 0.28 -2.82
CA LYS A 144 18.35 -1.05 -2.22
C LYS A 144 18.25 -0.88 -0.70
N TYR A 145 17.14 -1.30 -0.09
CA TYR A 145 17.12 -1.52 1.36
C TYR A 145 17.68 -2.92 1.62
N ASN A 146 18.87 -2.99 2.22
CA ASN A 146 19.40 -4.24 2.75
C ASN A 146 18.80 -4.46 4.13
N ARG A 147 18.27 -5.66 4.39
CA ARG A 147 17.86 -6.07 5.72
C ARG A 147 19.12 -6.10 6.60
N PRO A 148 19.07 -5.73 7.88
CA PRO A 148 20.25 -5.76 8.76
C PRO A 148 20.96 -7.13 8.81
N GLU A 149 20.25 -8.21 8.50
CA GLU A 149 20.76 -9.59 8.45
C GLU A 149 21.55 -9.91 7.16
N ASP A 150 21.46 -9.07 6.13
CA ASP A 150 22.17 -9.25 4.84
C ASP A 150 23.66 -8.85 4.93
N GLU A 151 24.14 -8.38 6.09
CA GLU A 151 25.55 -8.05 6.34
C GLU A 151 26.39 -9.25 6.81
N ASP A 152 25.76 -10.35 7.26
CA ASP A 152 26.45 -11.51 7.85
C ASP A 152 26.81 -12.62 6.84
N TYR A 153 26.55 -12.44 5.55
CA TYR A 153 26.83 -13.42 4.48
C TYR A 153 27.69 -12.86 3.33
N ASN A 154 28.73 -12.07 3.66
CA ASN A 154 29.72 -11.64 2.67
C ASN A 154 31.15 -12.00 3.09
#